data_AF-A0A7S2T9H5-F1
#
_entry.id   AF-A0A7S2T9H5-F1
#
_cell.length_a   1.000
_cell.length_b   1.000
_cell.length_c   1.000
_cell.angle_alpha   90.00
_cell.angle_beta   90.00
_cell.angle_gamma   90.00
#
_symmetry.space_group_name_H-M   'P 1'
#
loop_
_entity.id
_entity.type
_entity.pdbx_description
1 polymer ?
#
loop_
_entity_poly.entity_id
_entity_poly.type
_entity_poly.pdbx_seq_one_letter_code
_entity_poly.pdbx_strand_id
1 'polypeptide(L)'
;MASPVVGGRVAGRAQATPRGMSSHGTFAFGLRRYHHARAGVLARASQGGTRTIATLPGDGIGPEIMDVAVKVLETVAEAEGVGLRFEEHAIGGGAIDKTGCPLPD
;
A
#
# COMPACT_ATOMS: atom_id res chain seq x y z
N MET A 1 6.57 -52.45 40.15
CA MET A 1 7.40 -51.54 40.97
C MET A 1 6.71 -50.18 40.92
N ALA A 2 5.73 -49.93 41.79
CA ALA A 2 5.93 -49.39 43.14
C ALA A 2 6.40 -47.92 43.15
N SER A 3 5.46 -47.02 42.81
CA SER A 3 5.03 -45.81 43.56
C SER A 3 6.08 -44.71 43.93
N PRO A 4 5.72 -43.60 44.63
CA PRO A 4 4.69 -42.57 44.37
C PRO A 4 5.16 -41.10 44.67
N VAL A 5 4.20 -40.14 44.72
CA VAL A 5 4.10 -39.00 45.70
C VAL A 5 4.49 -37.55 45.28
N VAL A 6 3.42 -36.75 45.06
CA VAL A 6 3.07 -35.43 45.66
C VAL A 6 3.74 -34.12 45.23
N GLY A 7 2.85 -33.13 45.01
CA GLY A 7 2.99 -31.74 45.43
C GLY A 7 2.56 -30.78 44.32
N GLY A 8 1.55 -29.91 44.44
CA GLY A 8 0.71 -29.52 45.56
C GLY A 8 -0.37 -28.57 45.01
N ARG A 9 -1.49 -28.46 45.74
CA ARG A 9 -2.54 -27.46 45.52
C ARG A 9 -1.98 -26.07 45.82
N VAL A 10 -2.33 -25.05 45.04
CA VAL A 10 -2.77 -23.76 45.58
C VAL A 10 -3.84 -23.15 44.67
N ALA A 11 -4.92 -22.71 45.29
CA ALA A 11 -6.06 -22.03 44.70
C ALA A 11 -5.72 -20.57 44.32
N GLY A 12 -6.33 -20.07 43.25
CA GLY A 12 -6.11 -18.69 42.79
C GLY A 12 -7.26 -18.17 41.94
N ARG A 13 -8.44 -18.09 42.55
CA ARG A 13 -9.60 -17.34 42.07
C ARG A 13 -9.21 -15.86 41.97
N ALA A 14 -9.27 -15.25 40.78
CA ALA A 14 -9.73 -13.86 40.60
C ALA A 14 -9.74 -13.50 39.11
N GLN A 15 -10.94 -13.52 38.55
CA GLN A 15 -11.29 -12.69 37.41
C GLN A 15 -11.21 -11.23 37.89
N ALA A 16 -10.39 -10.41 37.23
CA ALA A 16 -10.42 -8.97 37.39
C ALA A 16 -10.48 -8.36 35.99
N THR A 17 -11.69 -7.99 35.58
CA THR A 17 -11.95 -7.07 34.47
C THR A 17 -11.60 -5.66 34.90
N PRO A 18 -10.65 -4.96 34.27
CA PRO A 18 -10.56 -3.51 34.41
C PRO A 18 -11.61 -2.87 33.49
N ARG A 19 -12.76 -2.51 34.07
CA ARG A 19 -13.57 -1.38 33.57
C ARG A 19 -12.82 -0.10 33.90
N GLY A 20 -12.76 0.83 32.97
CA GLY A 20 -12.50 2.24 33.29
C GLY A 20 -11.58 2.94 32.32
N MET A 21 -12.20 3.57 31.32
CA MET A 21 -11.64 4.62 30.48
C MET A 21 -10.87 5.68 31.28
N SER A 22 -9.77 6.17 30.74
CA SER A 22 -9.57 7.62 30.57
C SER A 22 -8.43 7.86 29.59
N SER A 23 -8.79 8.59 28.54
CA SER A 23 -7.99 9.57 27.79
C SER A 23 -6.49 9.34 27.67
N HIS A 24 -5.98 9.33 26.43
CA HIS A 24 -4.99 10.28 25.92
C HIS A 24 -4.63 9.87 24.48
N GLY A 25 -4.93 10.75 23.51
CA GLY A 25 -4.38 10.66 22.16
C GLY A 25 -5.27 10.00 21.10
N THR A 26 -6.51 10.46 20.94
CA THR A 26 -7.24 10.28 19.67
C THR A 26 -6.47 11.03 18.58
N PHE A 27 -5.64 10.34 17.82
CA PHE A 27 -5.13 10.86 16.54
C PHE A 27 -6.27 10.84 15.53
N ALA A 28 -7.18 11.81 15.67
CA ALA A 28 -8.15 12.16 14.66
C ALA A 28 -7.38 12.83 13.51
N PHE A 29 -6.83 12.00 12.62
CA PHE A 29 -6.35 12.45 11.32
C PHE A 29 -7.58 13.03 10.61
N GLY A 30 -7.70 14.35 10.65
CA GLY A 30 -8.87 15.07 10.22
C GLY A 30 -9.22 14.70 8.78
N LEU A 31 -10.34 14.00 8.62
CA LEU A 31 -11.08 13.90 7.37
C LEU A 31 -11.60 15.29 7.02
N ARG A 32 -10.71 16.15 6.52
CA ARG A 32 -11.10 17.32 5.78
C ARG A 32 -11.72 16.82 4.48
N ARG A 33 -13.04 16.93 4.45
CA ARG A 33 -13.93 16.86 3.29
C ARG A 33 -13.27 17.47 2.05
N TYR A 34 -12.80 16.65 1.13
CA TYR A 34 -12.69 17.03 -0.28
C TYR A 34 -14.05 16.90 -0.94
N HIS A 35 -14.95 17.82 -0.59
CA HIS A 35 -16.15 18.10 -1.35
C HIS A 35 -15.93 19.42 -2.08
N HIS A 36 -15.38 19.38 -3.30
CA HIS A 36 -15.57 20.47 -4.24
C HIS A 36 -15.61 19.92 -5.67
N ALA A 37 -16.78 20.12 -6.30
CA ALA A 37 -17.10 19.96 -7.72
C ALA A 37 -17.12 18.53 -8.30
N ARG A 38 -18.28 17.85 -8.17
CA ARG A 38 -18.76 16.90 -9.18
C ARG A 38 -19.66 17.65 -10.18
N ALA A 39 -19.22 17.81 -11.42
CA ALA A 39 -20.05 17.93 -12.63
C ALA A 39 -19.16 18.30 -13.83
N GLY A 40 -18.91 17.38 -14.76
CA GLY A 40 -18.41 17.76 -16.08
C GLY A 40 -17.48 16.81 -16.83
N VAL A 41 -17.03 15.69 -16.27
CA VAL A 41 -16.40 14.57 -17.03
C VAL A 41 -16.63 13.28 -16.24
N LEU A 42 -17.85 12.77 -16.21
CA LEU A 42 -18.12 11.43 -15.69
C LEU A 42 -18.66 10.57 -16.83
N ALA A 43 -18.12 9.37 -16.91
CA ALA A 43 -18.55 8.26 -17.75
C ALA A 43 -18.00 8.20 -19.20
N ARG A 44 -16.67 8.05 -19.30
CA ARG A 44 -16.17 6.78 -19.83
C ARG A 44 -15.36 6.03 -18.77
N ALA A 45 -16.02 5.68 -17.68
CA ALA A 45 -15.69 4.44 -16.99
C ALA A 45 -16.14 3.28 -17.90
N SER A 46 -15.44 3.07 -19.02
CA SER A 46 -15.58 1.83 -19.77
C SER A 46 -14.61 0.83 -19.17
N GLN A 47 -15.21 -0.18 -18.56
CA GLN A 47 -14.65 -1.47 -18.17
C GLN A 47 -13.80 -1.48 -16.90
N GLY A 48 -14.32 -2.19 -15.88
CA GLY A 48 -13.60 -2.65 -14.71
C GLY A 48 -12.57 -3.72 -15.09
N GLY A 49 -11.57 -3.29 -15.84
CA GLY A 49 -10.43 -4.10 -16.24
C GLY A 49 -9.13 -3.48 -15.74
N THR A 50 -8.15 -4.32 -15.50
CA THR A 50 -6.78 -3.89 -15.20
C THR A 50 -6.18 -3.18 -16.40
N ARG A 51 -5.60 -2.00 -16.20
CA ARG A 51 -4.91 -1.22 -17.24
C ARG A 51 -3.41 -1.41 -17.06
N THR A 52 -2.75 -1.87 -18.11
CA THR A 52 -1.30 -1.96 -18.13
C THR A 52 -0.71 -0.60 -18.50
N ILE A 53 0.23 -0.13 -17.69
CA ILE A 53 0.94 1.14 -17.84
C ILE A 53 2.41 0.80 -18.01
N ALA A 54 3.00 1.22 -19.13
CA ALA A 54 4.45 1.15 -19.30
C ALA A 54 5.13 2.24 -18.47
N THR A 55 6.07 1.86 -17.61
CA THR A 55 6.91 2.78 -16.84
C THR A 55 8.30 2.86 -17.48
N LEU A 56 8.72 4.08 -17.78
CA LEU A 56 10.01 4.38 -18.41
C LEU A 56 10.82 5.25 -17.45
N PRO A 57 11.51 4.66 -16.45
CA PRO A 57 12.20 5.42 -15.42
C PRO A 57 13.35 6.26 -15.98
N GLY A 58 13.97 5.86 -17.09
CA GLY A 58 15.09 6.57 -17.68
C GLY A 58 16.32 6.57 -16.76
N ASP A 59 17.07 7.67 -16.76
CA ASP A 59 18.38 7.77 -16.11
C ASP A 59 18.47 8.88 -15.07
N GLY A 60 19.59 8.91 -14.35
CA GLY A 60 19.85 9.88 -13.30
C GLY A 60 18.92 9.61 -12.12
N ILE A 61 18.08 10.58 -11.79
CA ILE A 61 17.10 10.49 -10.68
C ILE A 61 15.76 9.86 -11.08
N GLY A 62 15.63 9.49 -12.35
CA GLY A 62 14.38 9.01 -12.94
C GLY A 62 13.79 7.78 -12.22
N PRO A 63 14.59 6.72 -11.95
CA PRO A 63 14.13 5.55 -11.19
C PRO A 63 13.58 5.91 -9.80
N GLU A 64 14.24 6.78 -9.06
CA GLU A 64 13.86 7.16 -7.70
C GLU A 64 12.52 7.93 -7.66
N ILE A 65 12.29 8.78 -8.64
CA ILE A 65 11.03 9.52 -8.77
C ILE A 65 9.92 8.59 -9.29
N MET A 66 10.23 7.68 -10.21
CA MET A 66 9.27 6.73 -10.75
C MET A 66 8.73 5.79 -9.65
N ASP A 67 9.58 5.30 -8.75
CA ASP A 67 9.19 4.49 -7.61
C ASP A 67 8.16 5.18 -6.70
N VAL A 68 8.30 6.49 -6.50
CA VAL A 68 7.34 7.27 -5.69
C VAL A 68 6.05 7.51 -6.48
N ALA A 69 6.14 7.79 -7.78
CA ALA A 69 4.98 7.98 -8.63
C ALA A 69 4.09 6.73 -8.69
N VAL A 70 4.69 5.55 -8.84
CA VAL A 70 3.98 4.26 -8.83
C VAL A 70 3.21 4.07 -7.52
N LYS A 71 3.84 4.33 -6.36
CA LYS A 71 3.16 4.22 -5.05
C LYS A 71 1.95 5.14 -4.91
N VAL A 72 2.06 6.37 -5.41
CA VAL A 72 0.93 7.32 -5.42
C VAL A 72 -0.19 6.81 -6.31
N LEU A 73 0.14 6.29 -7.49
CA LEU A 73 -0.84 5.73 -8.42
C LEU A 73 -1.53 4.50 -7.84
N GLU A 74 -0.80 3.61 -7.15
CA GLU A 74 -1.39 2.47 -6.43
C GLU A 74 -2.37 2.93 -5.35
N THR A 75 -2.00 3.94 -4.55
CA THR A 75 -2.88 4.50 -3.51
C THR A 75 -4.17 5.07 -4.11
N VAL A 76 -4.07 5.80 -5.23
CA VAL A 76 -5.24 6.33 -5.95
C VAL A 76 -6.05 5.20 -6.58
N ALA A 77 -5.38 4.17 -7.10
CA ALA A 77 -6.03 3.03 -7.72
C ALA A 77 -6.90 2.26 -6.73
N GLU A 78 -6.39 2.05 -5.51
CA GLU A 78 -7.14 1.46 -4.40
C GLU A 78 -8.34 2.34 -3.99
N ALA A 79 -8.15 3.66 -3.90
CA ALA A 79 -9.20 4.59 -3.49
C ALA A 79 -10.35 4.69 -4.52
N GLU A 80 -10.03 4.63 -5.81
CA GLU A 80 -11.00 4.74 -6.91
C GLU A 80 -11.50 3.38 -7.43
N GLY A 81 -10.95 2.27 -6.92
CA GLY A 81 -11.32 0.91 -7.32
C GLY A 81 -10.94 0.58 -8.77
N VAL A 82 -9.82 1.10 -9.26
CA VAL A 82 -9.30 0.82 -10.61
C VAL A 82 -8.13 -0.16 -10.54
N GLY A 83 -8.08 -1.16 -11.43
CA GLY A 83 -6.94 -2.05 -11.54
C GLY A 83 -5.83 -1.43 -12.36
N LEU A 84 -4.63 -1.29 -11.79
CA LEU A 84 -3.42 -0.87 -12.51
C LEU A 84 -2.39 -2.00 -12.49
N ARG A 85 -1.67 -2.17 -13.60
CA ARG A 85 -0.49 -3.02 -13.72
C ARG A 85 0.63 -2.21 -14.33
N PHE A 86 1.81 -2.25 -13.76
CA PHE A 86 2.97 -1.52 -14.26
C PHE A 86 3.94 -2.49 -14.95
N GLU A 87 4.44 -2.10 -16.11
CA GLU A 87 5.49 -2.81 -16.85
C GLU A 87 6.66 -1.86 -17.08
N GLU A 88 7.80 -2.16 -16.48
CA GLU A 88 8.98 -1.32 -16.62
C GLU A 88 9.76 -1.66 -17.89
N HIS A 89 10.14 -0.63 -18.65
CA HIS A 89 11.01 -0.77 -19.81
C HIS A 89 12.18 0.21 -19.74
N ALA A 90 13.33 -0.23 -20.25
CA ALA A 90 14.53 0.58 -20.30
C ALA A 90 14.44 1.64 -21.40
N ILE A 91 14.87 2.87 -21.09
CA ILE A 91 15.04 3.96 -22.05
C ILE A 91 16.27 4.79 -21.67
N GLY A 92 16.86 5.50 -22.63
CA GLY A 92 17.92 6.47 -22.38
C GLY A 92 19.32 5.86 -22.32
N GLY A 93 20.24 6.53 -21.65
CA GLY A 93 21.62 6.11 -21.44
C GLY A 93 21.73 4.73 -20.80
N GLY A 94 20.92 4.43 -19.79
CA GLY A 94 20.87 3.12 -19.14
C GLY A 94 20.33 2.03 -20.06
N ALA A 95 19.55 2.38 -21.09
CA ALA A 95 19.21 1.45 -22.16
C ALA A 95 20.39 1.26 -23.12
N ILE A 96 21.09 2.33 -23.54
CA ILE A 96 22.30 2.24 -24.37
C ILE A 96 23.35 1.34 -23.71
N ASP A 97 23.59 1.52 -22.42
CA ASP A 97 24.59 0.73 -21.68
C ASP A 97 24.25 -0.76 -21.64
N LYS A 98 22.96 -1.12 -21.66
CA LYS A 98 22.48 -2.51 -21.56
C LYS A 98 22.27 -3.18 -22.91
N THR A 99 21.76 -2.45 -23.90
CA THR A 99 21.29 -3.00 -25.18
C THR A 99 22.03 -2.44 -26.39
N GLY A 100 22.84 -1.41 -26.20
CA GLY A 100 23.46 -0.63 -27.29
C GLY A 100 22.47 0.30 -28.00
N CYS A 101 21.18 0.31 -27.62
CA CYS A 101 20.14 1.12 -28.24
C CYS A 101 19.45 2.01 -27.18
N PRO A 102 19.25 3.32 -27.43
CA PRO A 102 18.57 4.22 -26.49
C PRO A 102 17.09 3.89 -26.29
N LEU A 103 16.48 3.17 -27.23
CA LEU A 103 15.09 2.71 -27.16
C LEU A 103 15.02 1.27 -27.71
N PRO A 104 15.10 0.27 -26.84
CA PRO A 104 14.94 -1.14 -27.20
C PRO A 104 13.50 -1.46 -27.64
N ASP A 105 13.34 -2.54 -28.41
CA ASP A 105 12.04 -3.05 -28.88
C ASP A 105 11.13 -3.61 -27.76
#